data_AF-A0A1B7WNQ5-F1
#
_entry.id   AF-A0A1B7WNQ5-F1
#
_cell.length_a   1.000
_cell.length_b   1.000
_cell.length_c   1.000
_cell.angle_alpha   90.00
_cell.angle_beta   90.00
_cell.angle_gamma   90.00
#
_symmetry.space_group_name_H-M   'P 1'
#
loop_
_entity.id
_entity.type
_entity.pdbx_description
1 polymer ?
#
loop_
_entity_poly.entity_id
_entity_poly.type
_entity_poly.pdbx_seq_one_letter_code
_entity_poly.pdbx_strand_id
1 'polypeptide(L)'
;MTAPTEIRQRAIALLEQLPGESLIKAVEFLESLSHQALQVSETKTYKTRETDLIQIIQRRLYAEQQDRLNYLRQQNEIGDITEIEHQELLIYVELIEKQDAERAEALIQLAQIRGVDLQVLIHEFLPTHINAA
;
A
#
# COMPACT_ATOMS: atom_id res chain seq x y z
N MET A 1 16.10 0.55 31.37
CA MET A 1 15.92 -0.04 30.03
C MET A 1 16.69 -1.38 29.91
N THR A 2 16.54 -2.31 30.86
CA THR A 2 17.43 -3.50 30.99
C THR A 2 16.76 -4.86 30.78
N ALA A 3 15.42 -4.93 30.87
CA ALA A 3 14.68 -6.19 30.87
C ALA A 3 14.90 -7.11 29.63
N PRO A 4 14.97 -6.62 28.38
CA PRO A 4 15.12 -7.50 27.21
C PRO A 4 16.50 -8.18 27.15
N THR A 5 17.54 -7.48 27.60
CA THR A 5 18.92 -7.96 27.57
C THR A 5 19.15 -9.03 28.63
N GLU A 6 18.58 -8.85 29.83
CA GLU A 6 18.63 -9.82 30.93
C GLU A 6 17.90 -11.12 30.58
N ILE A 7 16.74 -11.05 29.90
CA ILE A 7 15.99 -12.23 29.44
C ILE A 7 16.79 -13.04 28.42
N ARG A 8 17.45 -12.36 27.47
CA ARG A 8 18.28 -13.02 26.45
C ARG A 8 19.48 -13.74 27.07
N GLN A 9 20.17 -13.09 28.00
CA GLN A 9 21.30 -13.71 28.71
C GLN A 9 20.86 -14.93 29.52
N ARG A 10 19.71 -14.85 30.19
CA ARG A 10 19.16 -15.97 30.96
C ARG A 10 18.77 -17.15 30.08
N ALA A 11 18.23 -16.91 28.89
CA ALA A 11 17.90 -17.96 27.93
C ALA A 11 19.17 -18.68 27.42
N ILE A 12 20.24 -17.93 27.12
CA ILE A 12 21.53 -18.50 26.70
C ILE A 12 22.12 -19.38 27.81
N ALA A 13 22.16 -18.88 29.05
CA ALA A 13 22.69 -19.64 30.18
C ALA A 13 21.91 -20.94 30.46
N LEU A 14 20.58 -20.93 30.25
CA LEU A 14 19.77 -22.14 30.39
C LEU A 14 20.07 -23.15 29.28
N LEU A 15 20.27 -22.70 28.03
CA LEU A 15 20.62 -23.58 26.91
C LEU A 15 21.98 -24.24 27.10
N GLU A 16 22.96 -23.53 27.65
CA GLU A 16 24.31 -24.06 27.94
C GLU A 16 24.31 -25.16 29.01
N GLN A 17 23.31 -25.18 29.90
CA GLN A 17 23.20 -26.14 31.01
C GLN A 17 22.33 -27.36 30.68
N LEU A 18 21.70 -27.41 29.49
CA LEU A 18 20.81 -28.51 29.13
C LEU A 18 21.58 -29.76 28.68
N PRO A 19 21.17 -30.96 29.14
CA PRO A 19 21.67 -32.21 28.59
C PRO A 19 21.15 -32.43 27.15
N GLY A 20 21.90 -33.20 26.35
CA GLY A 20 21.71 -33.30 24.90
C GLY A 20 20.28 -33.61 24.42
N GLU A 21 19.55 -34.53 25.07
CA GLU A 21 18.17 -34.85 24.71
C GLU A 21 17.18 -33.69 24.95
N SER A 22 17.42 -32.90 26.00
CA SER A 22 16.62 -31.72 26.30
C SER A 22 16.99 -30.53 25.42
N LEU A 23 18.24 -30.46 24.95
CA LEU A 23 18.71 -29.44 24.02
C LEU A 23 18.01 -29.58 22.66
N ILE A 24 17.79 -30.81 22.18
CA ILE A 24 17.04 -31.07 20.94
C ILE A 24 15.63 -30.47 21.02
N LYS A 25 14.89 -30.75 22.11
CA LYS A 25 13.55 -30.19 22.34
C LYS A 25 13.54 -28.67 22.44
N ALA A 26 14.58 -28.08 23.03
CA ALA A 26 14.71 -26.64 23.13
C ALA A 26 14.94 -25.99 21.76
N VAL A 27 15.75 -26.61 20.89
CA VAL A 27 15.96 -26.15 19.50
C VAL A 27 14.66 -26.22 18.71
N GLU A 28 13.96 -27.35 18.71
CA GLU A 28 12.66 -27.50 18.01
C GLU A 28 11.65 -26.44 18.45
N PHE A 29 11.60 -26.15 19.76
CA PHE A 29 10.72 -25.11 20.29
C PHE A 29 11.14 -23.71 19.83
N LEU A 30 12.42 -23.37 19.87
CA LEU A 30 12.94 -22.08 19.40
C LEU A 30 12.73 -21.89 17.88
N GLU A 31 12.88 -22.95 17.10
CA GLU A 31 12.54 -22.96 15.67
C GLU A 31 11.06 -22.68 15.45
N SER A 32 10.17 -23.31 16.23
CA SER A 32 8.73 -23.04 16.15
C SER A 32 8.37 -21.58 16.47
N LEU A 33 9.02 -21.00 17.48
CA LEU A 33 8.85 -19.59 17.86
C LEU A 33 9.41 -18.64 16.80
N SER A 34 10.55 -18.99 16.20
CA SER A 34 11.15 -18.28 15.06
C SER A 34 10.19 -18.25 13.88
N HIS A 35 9.63 -19.39 13.49
CA HIS A 35 8.65 -19.48 12.42
C HIS A 35 7.37 -18.68 12.70
N GLN A 36 6.88 -18.65 13.95
CA GLN A 36 5.75 -17.80 14.33
C GLN A 36 6.11 -16.31 14.25
N ALA A 37 7.28 -15.91 14.75
CA ALA A 37 7.73 -14.52 14.70
C ALA A 37 7.90 -14.02 13.25
N LEU A 38 8.42 -14.87 12.35
CA LEU A 38 8.52 -14.58 10.92
C LEU A 38 7.14 -14.38 10.29
N GLN A 39 6.18 -15.27 10.54
CA GLN A 39 4.80 -15.11 10.06
C GLN A 39 4.13 -13.82 10.56
N VAL A 40 4.34 -13.46 11.84
CA VAL A 40 3.82 -12.21 12.40
C VAL A 40 4.48 -10.99 11.75
N SER A 41 5.77 -11.06 11.43
CA SER A 41 6.48 -9.99 10.73
C SER A 41 6.04 -9.82 9.27
N GLU A 42 5.83 -10.93 8.56
CA GLU A 42 5.32 -10.96 7.19
C GLU A 42 3.90 -10.41 7.12
N THR A 43 2.98 -10.89 7.97
CA THR A 43 1.60 -10.39 8.04
C THR A 43 1.54 -8.89 8.35
N LYS A 44 2.41 -8.39 9.23
CA LYS A 44 2.52 -6.95 9.50
C LYS A 44 3.01 -6.19 8.27
N THR A 45 3.98 -6.72 7.55
CA THR A 45 4.54 -6.11 6.33
C THR A 45 3.50 -6.07 5.21
N TYR A 46 2.76 -7.16 5.00
CA TYR A 46 1.65 -7.21 4.03
C TYR A 46 0.57 -6.20 4.37
N LYS A 47 0.17 -6.09 5.65
CA LYS A 47 -0.85 -5.14 6.09
C LYS A 47 -0.43 -3.68 5.87
N THR A 48 0.84 -3.35 6.12
CA THR A 48 1.36 -2.00 5.84
C THR A 48 1.34 -1.72 4.35
N ARG A 49 1.88 -2.63 3.53
CA ARG A 49 1.89 -2.48 2.06
C ARG A 49 0.48 -2.35 1.47
N GLU A 50 -0.45 -3.16 1.95
CA GLU A 50 -1.86 -3.08 1.55
C GLU A 50 -2.45 -1.70 1.88
N THR A 51 -2.18 -1.17 3.08
CA THR A 51 -2.67 0.15 3.49
C THR A 51 -2.11 1.26 2.59
N ASP A 52 -0.82 1.19 2.24
CA ASP A 52 -0.17 2.16 1.36
C ASP A 52 -0.77 2.12 -0.06
N LEU A 53 -0.99 0.93 -0.61
CA LEU A 53 -1.63 0.75 -1.91
C LEU A 53 -3.05 1.31 -1.93
N ILE A 54 -3.84 1.07 -0.88
CA ILE A 54 -5.20 1.63 -0.77
C ILE A 54 -5.16 3.17 -0.76
N GLN A 55 -4.19 3.79 -0.09
CA GLN A 55 -4.04 5.25 -0.12
C GLN A 55 -3.72 5.77 -1.53
N ILE A 56 -2.85 5.10 -2.28
CA ILE A 56 -2.55 5.45 -3.68
C ILE A 56 -3.83 5.33 -4.51
N ILE A 57 -4.59 4.24 -4.35
CA ILE A 57 -5.81 3.99 -5.10
C ILE A 57 -6.88 5.05 -4.84
N GLN A 58 -7.02 5.48 -3.59
CA GLN A 58 -8.00 6.47 -3.15
C GLN A 58 -7.56 7.92 -3.39
N ARG A 59 -6.34 8.16 -3.87
CA ARG A 59 -5.85 9.51 -4.15
C ARG A 59 -6.70 10.16 -5.24
N ARG A 60 -7.27 11.31 -4.93
CA ARG A 60 -8.05 12.17 -5.84
C ARG A 60 -7.47 13.58 -5.84
N LEU A 61 -7.78 14.35 -6.87
CA LEU A 61 -7.54 15.79 -6.86
C LEU A 61 -8.36 16.43 -5.74
N TYR A 62 -7.80 17.48 -5.13
CA TYR A 62 -8.55 18.31 -4.19
C TYR A 62 -9.67 19.06 -4.92
N ALA A 63 -10.74 19.42 -4.20
CA ALA A 63 -11.88 20.10 -4.80
C ALA A 63 -11.48 21.34 -5.62
N GLU A 64 -10.60 22.18 -5.08
CA GLU A 64 -10.10 23.39 -5.76
C GLU A 64 -9.37 23.07 -7.08
N GLN A 65 -8.59 21.98 -7.11
CA GLN A 65 -7.90 21.53 -8.31
C GLN A 65 -8.88 20.97 -9.34
N GLN A 66 -9.90 20.25 -8.88
CA GLN A 66 -10.96 19.71 -9.74
C GLN A 66 -11.79 20.85 -10.34
N ASP A 67 -12.14 21.86 -9.56
CA ASP A 67 -12.89 23.03 -10.01
C ASP A 67 -12.08 23.84 -11.03
N ARG A 68 -10.77 24.05 -10.76
CA ARG A 68 -9.88 24.72 -11.70
C ARG A 68 -9.78 23.95 -13.01
N LEU A 69 -9.61 22.63 -12.96
CA LEU A 69 -9.58 21.79 -14.16
C LEU A 69 -10.89 21.86 -14.96
N ASN A 70 -12.04 21.82 -14.28
CA ASN A 70 -13.34 21.92 -14.94
C ASN A 70 -13.49 23.28 -15.66
N TYR A 71 -13.07 24.38 -15.02
CA TYR A 71 -13.02 25.69 -15.65
C TYR A 71 -12.13 25.70 -16.90
N LEU A 72 -10.91 25.16 -16.80
CA LEU A 72 -9.96 25.13 -17.92
C LEU A 72 -10.50 24.32 -19.10
N ARG A 73 -11.15 23.18 -18.83
CA ARG A 73 -11.83 22.37 -19.85
C ARG A 73 -12.94 23.15 -20.54
N GLN A 74 -13.78 23.84 -19.77
CA GLN A 74 -14.85 24.66 -20.32
C GLN A 74 -14.31 25.79 -21.20
N GLN A 75 -13.26 26.51 -20.77
CA GLN A 75 -12.64 27.55 -21.59
C GLN A 75 -12.03 26.99 -22.88
N ASN A 76 -11.43 25.80 -22.82
CA ASN A 76 -10.89 25.11 -23.98
C ASN A 76 -11.99 24.69 -24.97
N GLU A 77 -13.13 24.21 -24.47
CA GLU A 77 -14.28 23.80 -25.29
C GLU A 77 -14.93 24.98 -26.02
N ILE A 78 -15.05 26.14 -25.36
CA ILE A 78 -15.64 27.35 -25.96
C ILE A 78 -14.63 28.13 -26.83
N GLY A 79 -13.35 27.77 -26.78
CA GLY A 79 -12.28 28.39 -27.57
C GLY A 79 -11.71 29.70 -27.03
N ASP A 80 -12.10 30.12 -25.82
CA ASP A 80 -11.67 31.36 -25.18
C ASP A 80 -10.45 31.16 -24.25
N ILE A 81 -9.85 29.98 -24.26
CA ILE A 81 -8.69 29.66 -23.43
C ILE A 81 -7.45 30.48 -23.83
N THR A 82 -6.79 31.08 -22.83
CA THR A 82 -5.50 31.75 -23.06
C THR A 82 -4.36 30.73 -23.17
N GLU A 83 -3.23 31.11 -23.78
CA GLU A 83 -2.05 30.24 -23.85
C GLU A 83 -1.59 29.77 -22.46
N ILE A 84 -1.64 30.65 -21.45
CA ILE A 84 -1.25 30.31 -20.08
C ILE A 84 -2.19 29.26 -19.48
N GLU A 85 -3.50 29.44 -19.66
CA GLU A 85 -4.50 28.47 -19.19
C GLU A 85 -4.40 27.15 -19.95
N HIS A 86 -4.07 27.17 -21.23
CA HIS A 86 -3.85 25.96 -22.01
C HIS A 86 -2.63 25.17 -21.50
N GLN A 87 -1.52 25.85 -21.19
CA GLN A 87 -0.37 25.20 -20.54
C GLN A 87 -0.73 24.64 -19.16
N GLU A 88 -1.53 25.37 -18.37
CA GLU A 88 -2.03 24.88 -17.08
C GLU A 88 -2.90 23.62 -17.24
N LEU A 89 -3.76 23.59 -18.27
CA LEU A 89 -4.58 22.43 -18.60
C LEU A 89 -3.72 21.21 -18.93
N LEU A 90 -2.66 21.38 -19.73
CA LEU A 90 -1.73 20.30 -20.05
C LEU A 90 -1.07 19.73 -18.79
N ILE A 91 -0.65 20.58 -17.85
CA ILE A 91 -0.07 20.16 -16.57
C ILE A 91 -1.06 19.31 -15.76
N TYR A 92 -2.34 19.71 -15.73
CA TYR A 92 -3.37 18.90 -15.06
C TYR A 92 -3.61 17.56 -15.76
N VAL A 93 -3.60 17.51 -17.09
CA VAL A 93 -3.74 16.27 -17.84
C VAL A 93 -2.61 15.30 -17.51
N GLU A 94 -1.35 15.77 -17.56
CA GLU A 94 -0.18 14.96 -17.21
C GLU A 94 -0.25 14.43 -15.76
N LEU A 95 -0.70 15.27 -14.83
CA LEU A 95 -0.88 14.88 -13.43
C LEU A 95 -1.92 13.76 -13.28
N ILE A 96 -3.05 13.86 -13.98
CA ILE A 96 -4.11 12.85 -13.93
C ILE A 96 -3.64 11.55 -14.55
N GLU A 97 -3.03 11.60 -15.74
CA GLU A 97 -2.51 10.40 -16.41
C GLU A 97 -1.51 9.65 -15.53
N LYS A 98 -0.61 10.39 -14.87
CA LYS A 98 0.33 9.82 -13.90
C LYS A 98 -0.40 9.17 -12.72
N GLN A 99 -1.38 9.85 -12.12
CA GLN A 99 -2.15 9.30 -11.01
C GLN A 99 -2.98 8.07 -11.42
N ASP A 100 -3.51 8.05 -12.63
CA ASP A 100 -4.28 6.93 -13.17
C ASP A 100 -3.38 5.72 -13.42
N ALA A 101 -2.17 5.92 -13.92
CA ALA A 101 -1.15 4.87 -14.06
C ALA A 101 -0.73 4.31 -12.68
N GLU A 102 -0.40 5.17 -11.73
CA GLU A 102 -0.06 4.78 -10.35
C GLU A 102 -1.21 4.00 -9.69
N ARG A 103 -2.46 4.43 -9.90
CA ARG A 103 -3.65 3.76 -9.37
C ARG A 103 -3.87 2.38 -10.00
N ALA A 104 -3.69 2.25 -11.32
CA ALA A 104 -3.81 0.97 -12.00
C ALA A 104 -2.75 -0.02 -11.51
N GLU A 105 -1.50 0.43 -11.36
CA GLU A 105 -0.42 -0.39 -10.81
C GLU A 105 -0.72 -0.81 -9.37
N ALA A 106 -1.19 0.11 -8.53
CA ALA A 106 -1.51 -0.18 -7.14
C ALA A 106 -2.66 -1.20 -7.01
N LEU A 107 -3.68 -1.13 -7.89
CA LEU A 107 -4.76 -2.13 -7.95
C LEU A 107 -4.26 -3.52 -8.31
N ILE A 108 -3.33 -3.62 -9.28
CA ILE A 108 -2.73 -4.90 -9.68
C ILE A 108 -1.92 -5.49 -8.52
N GLN A 109 -1.11 -4.69 -7.85
CA GLN A 109 -0.33 -5.13 -6.69
C GLN A 109 -1.24 -5.55 -5.52
N LEU A 110 -2.34 -4.83 -5.28
CA LEU A 110 -3.31 -5.18 -4.25
C LEU A 110 -4.03 -6.51 -4.56
N ALA A 111 -4.36 -6.76 -5.83
CA ALA A 111 -4.95 -8.02 -6.28
C ALA A 111 -4.03 -9.21 -5.97
N GLN A 112 -2.72 -9.04 -6.21
CA GLN A 112 -1.71 -10.05 -5.90
C GLN A 112 -1.58 -10.31 -4.40
N ILE A 113 -1.56 -9.26 -3.57
CA ILE A 113 -1.47 -9.40 -2.11
C ILE A 113 -2.71 -10.09 -1.53
N ARG A 114 -3.90 -9.75 -2.04
CA ARG A 114 -5.17 -10.34 -1.58
C ARG A 114 -5.49 -11.70 -2.22
N GLY A 115 -4.81 -12.07 -3.30
CA GLY A 115 -5.09 -13.29 -4.05
C GLY A 115 -6.47 -13.29 -4.73
N VAL A 116 -6.96 -12.12 -5.15
CA VAL A 116 -8.27 -11.95 -5.79
C VAL A 116 -8.14 -11.49 -7.23
N ASP A 117 -9.20 -11.66 -8.03
CA ASP A 117 -9.25 -11.12 -9.38
C ASP A 117 -9.27 -9.58 -9.36
N LEU A 118 -8.57 -8.96 -10.33
CA LEU A 118 -8.51 -7.51 -10.46
C LEU A 118 -9.89 -6.87 -10.63
N GLN A 119 -10.84 -7.54 -11.30
CA GLN A 119 -12.21 -7.05 -11.45
C GLN A 119 -12.90 -6.84 -10.10
N VAL A 120 -12.65 -7.71 -9.12
CA VAL A 120 -13.22 -7.57 -7.77
C VAL A 120 -12.78 -6.25 -7.15
N LEU A 121 -11.49 -5.92 -7.26
CA LEU A 121 -10.94 -4.68 -6.72
C LEU A 121 -11.37 -3.44 -7.52
N ILE A 122 -11.54 -3.55 -8.84
CA ILE A 122 -12.09 -2.47 -9.65
C ILE A 122 -13.50 -2.10 -9.16
N HIS A 123 -14.35 -3.09 -8.90
CA HIS A 123 -15.70 -2.85 -8.37
C HIS A 123 -15.70 -2.31 -6.93
N GLU A 124 -14.71 -2.67 -6.11
CA GLU A 124 -14.58 -2.21 -4.72
C GLU A 124 -14.10 -0.75 -4.62
N PHE A 125 -13.12 -0.36 -5.45
CA PHE A 125 -12.41 0.91 -5.28
C PHE A 125 -12.68 1.95 -6.36
N LEU A 126 -13.13 1.53 -7.55
CA LEU A 126 -13.53 2.47 -8.60
C LEU A 126 -15.05 2.60 -8.62
N PRO A 127 -15.58 3.83 -8.57
CA PRO A 127 -17.00 4.02 -8.84
C PRO A 127 -17.30 3.41 -10.21
N THR A 128 -18.38 2.64 -10.31
CA THR A 128 -18.92 2.22 -11.59
C THR A 128 -19.43 3.48 -12.27
N HIS A 129 -18.56 4.20 -12.99
CA HIS A 129 -18.95 5.39 -13.73
C HIS A 129 -19.74 4.96 -14.98
N ILE A 130 -20.98 4.55 -14.76
CA ILE A 130 -22.06 5.00 -15.62
C ILE A 130 -22.20 6.48 -15.28
N ASN A 131 -21.63 7.34 -16.12
CA ASN A 131 -22.14 8.68 -16.40
C ASN A 131 -21.35 9.21 -17.60
N ALA A 132 -21.84 8.82 -18.78
CA ALA A 132 -21.86 9.72 -19.91
C ALA A 132 -22.76 10.91 -19.53
N ALA A 133 -22.22 12.10 -19.58
CA ALA A 133 -22.94 13.36 -19.79
C ALA A 133 -21.95 14.37 -20.35
#